data_AF-A0A0F8ZZQ1-F1
#
_entry.id   AF-A0A0F8ZZQ1-F1
#
_cell.length_a   1.000
_cell.length_b   1.000
_cell.length_c   1.000
_cell.angle_alpha   90.00
_cell.angle_beta   90.00
_cell.angle_gamma   90.00
#
_symmetry.space_group_name_H-M   'P 1'
#
loop_
_entity.id
_entity.type
_entity.pdbx_description
1 polymer ?
#
loop_
_entity_poly.entity_id
_entity_poly.type
_entity_poly.pdbx_seq_one_letter_code
_entity_poly.pdbx_strand_id
1 'polypeptide(L)'
;MSFSFPWIMSISLLALGYYLLIRQWFPIALRLLFSAFFMLSISLFVLYAVSDYFTAEGINSAVIYHITQGVEGAGYSEYTGLITVSIAVLALGLFLSYWMIASPGQRPAGRTNNAYVAVVTICASLLLNPASADLYDLFLKPSPSNAAESGKGDFYKYYRQSSLKQIGEKKNLVYIYAESLERTYFDESVFPGLITGLRELESRSTTFTNIRQVENTTWTIAGLVSSQCGLPLLTPSHGNSMRGVDKFLS
;
A
#
# COMPACT_ATOMS: atom_id res chain seq x y z
N MET A 1 -11.46 -7.28 -5.70
CA MET A 1 -11.32 -5.81 -5.87
C MET A 1 -12.70 -5.17 -5.90
N SER A 2 -13.18 -4.62 -4.79
CA SER A 2 -14.31 -3.69 -4.82
C SER A 2 -13.78 -2.32 -5.22
N PHE A 3 -14.11 -1.84 -6.42
CA PHE A 3 -13.73 -0.50 -6.84
C PHE A 3 -14.39 0.53 -5.92
N SER A 4 -13.59 1.26 -5.15
CA SER A 4 -14.11 2.35 -4.33
C SER A 4 -14.62 3.49 -5.23
N PHE A 5 -15.61 4.25 -4.76
CA PHE A 5 -16.20 5.38 -5.50
C PHE A 5 -15.13 6.36 -6.06
N PRO A 6 -14.07 6.74 -5.32
CA PRO A 6 -12.98 7.56 -5.84
C PRO A 6 -12.26 6.98 -7.07
N TRP A 7 -12.11 5.65 -7.16
CA TRP A 7 -11.38 5.02 -8.27
C TRP A 7 -12.16 5.11 -9.57
N ILE A 8 -13.46 4.80 -9.50
CA ILE A 8 -14.36 4.90 -10.64
C ILE A 8 -14.41 6.36 -11.14
N MET A 9 -14.44 7.30 -10.20
CA MET A 9 -14.41 8.73 -10.51
C MET A 9 -13.09 9.15 -11.18
N SER A 10 -11.94 8.70 -10.66
CA SER A 10 -10.63 8.98 -11.27
C SER A 10 -10.54 8.45 -12.71
N ILE A 11 -10.93 7.20 -12.96
CA ILE A 11 -10.95 6.61 -14.32
C ILE A 11 -11.90 7.37 -15.25
N SER A 12 -13.08 7.73 -14.76
CA SER A 12 -14.08 8.47 -15.54
C SER A 12 -13.57 9.86 -15.95
N LEU A 13 -12.89 10.54 -15.03
CA LEU A 13 -12.27 11.85 -15.28
C LEU A 13 -11.08 11.74 -16.25
N LEU A 14 -10.27 10.69 -16.15
CA LEU A 14 -9.18 10.42 -17.10
C LEU A 14 -9.71 10.23 -18.52
N ALA A 15 -10.76 9.41 -18.67
CA ALA A 15 -11.40 9.13 -19.96
C ALA A 15 -12.05 10.39 -20.55
N LEU A 16 -12.74 11.18 -19.72
CA LEU A 16 -13.33 12.46 -20.13
C LEU A 16 -12.24 13.45 -20.58
N GLY A 17 -11.15 13.58 -19.80
CA GLY A 17 -10.02 14.44 -20.14
C GLY A 17 -9.39 14.04 -21.48
N TYR A 18 -9.13 12.75 -21.68
CA TYR A 18 -8.60 12.21 -22.94
C TYR A 18 -9.53 12.51 -24.13
N TYR A 19 -10.84 12.28 -23.96
CA TYR A 19 -11.85 12.55 -24.99
C TYR A 19 -11.89 14.03 -25.41
N LEU A 20 -11.87 14.94 -24.43
CA LEU A 20 -11.87 16.38 -24.70
C LEU A 20 -10.60 16.84 -25.45
N LEU A 21 -9.45 16.25 -25.11
CA LEU A 21 -8.17 16.61 -25.71
C LEU A 21 -8.01 16.17 -27.17
N ILE A 22 -8.49 14.98 -27.53
CA ILE A 22 -8.42 14.50 -28.92
C ILE A 22 -9.34 15.30 -29.84
N ARG A 23 -10.48 15.78 -29.33
CA ARG A 23 -11.48 16.45 -30.15
C ARG A 23 -11.09 17.89 -30.52
N GLN A 24 -10.22 18.52 -29.74
CA GLN A 24 -9.85 19.92 -29.91
C GLN A 24 -8.40 20.11 -30.37
N TRP A 25 -8.17 21.20 -31.08
CA TRP A 25 -6.83 21.59 -31.48
C TRP A 25 -6.06 22.19 -30.30
N PHE A 26 -4.94 21.58 -29.94
CA PHE A 26 -3.99 22.08 -28.95
C PHE A 26 -2.58 22.21 -29.56
N PRO A 27 -1.79 23.20 -29.11
CA PRO A 27 -0.38 23.28 -29.49
C PRO A 27 0.36 22.03 -29.02
N ILE A 28 1.39 21.62 -29.76
CA ILE A 28 2.08 20.35 -29.52
C ILE A 28 2.71 20.25 -28.13
N ALA A 29 3.21 21.35 -27.57
CA ALA A 29 3.75 21.39 -26.21
C ALA A 29 2.72 20.98 -25.15
N LEU A 30 1.48 21.47 -25.26
CA LEU A 30 0.41 21.07 -24.34
C LEU A 30 0.00 19.61 -24.54
N ARG A 31 -0.04 19.12 -25.78
CA ARG A 31 -0.36 17.70 -26.05
C ARG A 31 0.70 16.76 -25.47
N LEU A 32 1.98 17.12 -25.56
CA LEU A 32 3.07 16.39 -24.91
C LEU A 32 2.91 16.38 -23.39
N LEU A 33 2.62 17.54 -22.79
CA LEU A 33 2.38 17.66 -21.35
C LEU A 33 1.21 16.78 -20.89
N PHE A 34 0.05 16.88 -21.56
CA PHE A 34 -1.10 16.06 -21.22
C PHE A 34 -0.86 14.58 -21.46
N SER A 35 -0.08 14.23 -22.49
CA SER A 35 0.29 12.85 -22.75
C SER A 35 1.15 12.28 -21.64
N ALA A 36 2.08 13.08 -21.11
CA ALA A 36 2.88 12.69 -19.96
C ALA A 36 2.01 12.49 -18.70
N PHE A 37 1.05 13.40 -18.43
CA PHE A 37 0.13 13.25 -17.30
C PHE A 37 -0.81 12.05 -17.45
N PHE A 38 -1.34 11.81 -18.66
CA PHE A 38 -2.17 10.65 -18.95
C PHE A 38 -1.39 9.35 -18.74
N MET A 39 -0.17 9.27 -19.26
CA MET A 39 0.71 8.12 -19.05
C MET A 39 1.07 7.94 -17.58
N LEU A 40 1.39 9.02 -16.86
CA LEU A 40 1.64 8.99 -15.43
C LEU A 40 0.44 8.42 -14.67
N SER A 41 -0.78 8.86 -14.98
CA SER A 41 -2.00 8.35 -14.33
C SER A 41 -2.19 6.85 -14.57
N ILE A 42 -1.93 6.36 -15.79
CA ILE A 42 -2.01 4.93 -16.10
C ILE A 42 -0.94 4.16 -15.32
N SER A 43 0.30 4.63 -15.32
CA SER A 43 1.39 4.01 -14.57
C SER A 43 1.09 3.93 -13.08
N LEU A 44 0.49 4.97 -12.50
CA LEU A 44 0.06 4.97 -11.11
C LEU A 44 -1.05 3.95 -10.84
N PHE A 45 -2.04 3.80 -11.72
CA PHE A 45 -3.04 2.74 -11.59
C PHE A 45 -2.44 1.33 -11.67
N VAL A 46 -1.51 1.11 -12.58
CA VAL A 46 -0.81 -0.18 -12.71
C VAL A 46 0.03 -0.45 -11.45
N LEU A 47 0.79 0.54 -10.97
CA LEU A 47 1.58 0.43 -9.75
C LEU A 47 0.70 0.09 -8.55
N TYR A 48 -0.43 0.79 -8.39
CA TYR A 48 -1.38 0.51 -7.32
C TYR A 48 -1.98 -0.89 -7.43
N ALA A 49 -2.48 -1.29 -8.60
CA ALA A 49 -3.11 -2.59 -8.80
C ALA A 49 -2.14 -3.76 -8.57
N VAL A 50 -0.89 -3.62 -9.02
CA VAL A 50 0.16 -4.62 -8.76
C VAL A 50 0.50 -4.65 -7.27
N SER A 51 0.62 -3.49 -6.62
CA SER A 51 0.91 -3.41 -5.18
C SER A 51 -0.21 -4.03 -4.34
N ASP A 52 -1.45 -3.63 -4.58
CA ASP A 52 -2.65 -4.13 -3.91
C ASP A 52 -2.85 -5.64 -4.10
N TYR A 53 -2.46 -6.19 -5.26
CA TYR A 53 -2.47 -7.64 -5.47
C TYR A 53 -1.58 -8.40 -4.48
N PHE A 54 -0.44 -7.83 -4.08
CA PHE A 54 0.51 -8.47 -3.15
C PHE A 54 0.26 -8.08 -1.69
N THR A 55 -0.12 -6.83 -1.43
CA THR A 55 -0.24 -6.30 -0.06
C THR A 55 -1.65 -6.37 0.49
N ALA A 56 -2.68 -6.43 -0.37
CA ALA A 56 -4.09 -6.21 -0.05
C ALA A 56 -4.37 -4.86 0.66
N GLU A 57 -3.41 -3.94 0.63
CA GLU A 57 -3.44 -2.63 1.29
C GLU A 57 -3.00 -1.49 0.35
N GLY A 58 -2.75 -1.78 -0.93
CA GLY A 58 -2.16 -0.82 -1.88
C GLY A 58 -0.64 -0.62 -1.72
N ILE A 59 -0.18 0.61 -1.93
CA ILE A 59 1.24 0.99 -1.89
C ILE A 59 1.62 1.36 -0.45
N ASN A 60 2.36 0.47 0.22
CA ASN A 60 2.83 0.69 1.59
C ASN A 60 4.37 0.56 1.68
N SER A 61 4.90 0.63 2.91
CA SER A 61 6.35 0.53 3.17
C SER A 61 6.98 -0.77 2.66
N ALA A 62 6.23 -1.87 2.60
CA ALA A 62 6.75 -3.14 2.08
C ALA A 62 7.02 -3.08 0.57
N VAL A 63 6.19 -2.36 -0.18
CA VAL A 63 6.41 -2.11 -1.62
C VAL A 63 7.71 -1.34 -1.83
N ILE A 64 7.95 -0.28 -1.06
CA ILE A 64 9.20 0.49 -1.14
C ILE A 64 10.41 -0.36 -0.75
N TYR A 65 10.27 -1.18 0.30
CA TYR A 65 11.32 -2.11 0.70
C TYR A 65 11.71 -3.05 -0.45
N HIS A 66 10.76 -3.69 -1.13
CA HIS A 66 11.05 -4.59 -2.24
C HIS A 66 11.53 -3.90 -3.52
N ILE A 67 11.14 -2.64 -3.77
CA ILE A 67 11.72 -1.84 -4.86
C ILE A 67 13.20 -1.54 -4.58
N THR A 68 13.57 -1.31 -3.32
CA THR A 68 14.94 -0.91 -2.95
C THR A 68 15.87 -2.09 -2.71
N GLN A 69 15.38 -3.16 -2.08
CA GLN A 69 16.17 -4.35 -1.74
C GLN A 69 16.07 -5.45 -2.79
N GLY A 70 15.12 -5.32 -3.73
CA GLY A 70 14.86 -6.32 -4.76
C GLY A 70 13.93 -7.44 -4.29
N VAL A 71 13.69 -8.35 -5.23
CA VAL A 71 12.83 -9.53 -5.10
C VAL A 71 13.57 -10.79 -5.54
N GLU A 72 14.85 -10.87 -5.19
CA GLU A 72 15.69 -12.02 -5.54
C GLU A 72 15.12 -13.31 -4.93
N GLY A 73 15.05 -14.37 -5.75
CA GLY A 73 14.41 -15.64 -5.37
C GLY A 73 12.88 -15.68 -5.58
N ALA A 74 12.24 -14.59 -6.03
CA ALA A 74 10.81 -14.62 -6.34
C ALA A 74 10.52 -15.46 -7.61
N GLY A 75 9.47 -16.30 -7.53
CA GLY A 75 8.98 -17.08 -8.67
C GLY A 75 8.11 -16.25 -9.61
N TYR A 76 8.61 -15.84 -10.77
CA TYR A 76 7.87 -14.99 -11.71
C TYR A 76 6.80 -15.73 -12.53
N SER A 77 6.94 -17.04 -12.71
CA SER A 77 6.05 -17.84 -13.57
C SER A 77 4.60 -17.81 -13.11
N GLU A 78 4.37 -17.79 -11.81
CA GLU A 78 3.04 -17.75 -11.18
C GLU A 78 2.31 -16.42 -11.47
N TYR A 79 3.05 -15.34 -11.73
CA TYR A 79 2.51 -14.00 -11.95
C TYR A 79 2.49 -13.59 -13.42
N THR A 80 2.71 -14.52 -14.36
CA THR A 80 2.75 -14.24 -15.80
C THR A 80 1.49 -13.52 -16.29
N GLY A 81 0.31 -13.88 -15.77
CA GLY A 81 -0.94 -13.20 -16.08
C GLY A 81 -0.96 -11.73 -15.66
N LEU A 82 -0.57 -11.45 -14.41
CA LEU A 82 -0.48 -10.09 -13.86
C LEU A 82 0.53 -9.24 -14.64
N ILE A 83 1.71 -9.80 -14.93
CA ILE A 83 2.76 -9.14 -15.72
C ILE A 83 2.25 -8.82 -17.13
N THR A 84 1.63 -9.78 -17.81
CA THR A 84 1.15 -9.61 -19.19
C THR A 84 0.06 -8.54 -19.27
N VAL A 85 -0.91 -8.56 -18.36
CA VAL A 85 -1.97 -7.54 -18.29
C VAL A 85 -1.37 -6.16 -17.98
N SER A 86 -0.44 -6.07 -17.04
CA SER A 86 0.21 -4.80 -16.68
C SER A 86 0.96 -4.21 -17.88
N ILE A 87 1.74 -5.02 -18.59
CA ILE A 87 2.45 -4.60 -19.81
C ILE A 87 1.45 -4.19 -20.90
N ALA A 88 0.37 -4.95 -21.11
CA ALA A 88 -0.64 -4.63 -22.11
C ALA A 88 -1.34 -3.28 -21.83
N VAL A 89 -1.68 -3.00 -20.57
CA VAL A 89 -2.27 -1.73 -20.14
C VAL A 89 -1.30 -0.57 -20.33
N LEU A 90 -0.02 -0.74 -19.96
CA LEU A 90 1.01 0.28 -20.19
C LEU A 90 1.25 0.52 -21.69
N ALA A 91 1.31 -0.53 -22.50
CA ALA A 91 1.46 -0.43 -23.95
C ALA A 91 0.25 0.27 -24.60
N LEU A 92 -0.97 -0.05 -24.17
CA LEU A 92 -2.17 0.66 -24.60
C LEU A 92 -2.12 2.15 -24.19
N GLY A 93 -1.68 2.44 -22.97
CA GLY A 93 -1.46 3.82 -22.49
C GLY A 93 -0.46 4.60 -23.34
N LEU A 94 0.65 3.96 -23.73
CA LEU A 94 1.64 4.53 -24.65
C LEU A 94 1.07 4.74 -26.06
N PHE A 95 0.31 3.78 -26.58
CA PHE A 95 -0.35 3.90 -27.87
C PHE A 95 -1.36 5.06 -27.89
N LEU A 96 -2.22 5.15 -26.87
CA LEU A 96 -3.20 6.23 -26.74
C LEU A 96 -2.54 7.60 -26.54
N SER A 97 -1.44 7.65 -25.79
CA SER A 97 -0.56 8.81 -25.64
C SER A 97 0.01 9.29 -26.97
N TYR A 98 0.59 8.36 -27.74
CA TYR A 98 1.09 8.63 -29.08
C TYR A 98 -0.03 9.13 -30.01
N TRP A 99 -1.19 8.47 -29.98
CA TRP A 99 -2.35 8.84 -30.80
C TRP A 99 -2.81 10.28 -30.53
N MET A 100 -2.84 10.69 -29.27
CA MET A 100 -3.20 12.06 -28.88
C MET A 100 -2.22 13.11 -29.44
N ILE A 101 -0.94 12.76 -29.55
CA ILE A 101 0.10 13.64 -30.12
C ILE A 101 0.03 13.63 -31.66
N ALA A 102 -0.20 12.46 -32.26
CA ALA A 102 -0.20 12.29 -33.72
C ALA A 102 -1.47 12.83 -34.40
N SER A 103 -2.61 12.82 -33.71
CA SER A 103 -3.91 13.20 -34.26
C SER A 103 -4.40 14.54 -33.68
N PRO A 104 -3.93 15.70 -34.19
CA PRO A 104 -4.44 16.99 -33.73
C PRO A 104 -5.94 17.10 -34.04
N GLY A 105 -6.73 17.44 -33.02
CA GLY A 105 -8.16 17.69 -33.18
C GLY A 105 -8.47 18.90 -34.05
N GLN A 106 -9.76 19.17 -34.25
CA GLN A 106 -10.21 20.30 -35.07
C GLN A 106 -10.09 21.61 -34.29
N ARG A 107 -9.75 22.70 -35.00
CA ARG A 107 -9.82 24.04 -34.41
C ARG A 107 -11.28 24.36 -34.08
N PRO A 108 -11.62 24.69 -32.82
CA PRO A 108 -13.01 24.92 -32.46
C PRO A 108 -13.57 26.11 -33.24
N ALA A 109 -14.77 25.94 -33.81
CA ALA A 109 -15.48 27.00 -34.55
C ALA A 109 -16.08 28.10 -33.63
N GLY A 110 -15.90 27.99 -32.31
CA GLY A 110 -16.42 28.92 -31.31
C GLY A 110 -15.62 28.91 -29.99
N ARG A 111 -15.97 29.81 -29.08
CA ARG A 111 -15.26 30.11 -27.82
C ARG A 111 -15.60 29.12 -26.68
N THR A 112 -15.70 27.83 -26.95
CA THR A 112 -15.94 26.82 -25.89
C THR A 112 -14.65 26.49 -25.17
N ASN A 113 -14.56 26.85 -23.90
CA ASN A 113 -13.33 26.79 -23.09
C ASN A 113 -13.01 25.38 -22.55
N ASN A 114 -13.26 24.33 -23.32
CA ASN A 114 -13.12 22.94 -22.87
C ASN A 114 -11.66 22.55 -22.57
N ALA A 115 -10.70 23.37 -23.00
CA ALA A 115 -9.30 23.27 -22.60
C ALA A 115 -9.10 23.29 -21.09
N TYR A 116 -9.76 24.21 -20.38
CA TYR A 116 -9.65 24.29 -18.92
C TYR A 116 -10.34 23.10 -18.27
N VAL A 117 -11.45 22.63 -18.85
CA VAL A 117 -12.14 21.42 -18.38
C VAL A 117 -11.25 20.19 -18.55
N ALA A 118 -10.55 20.04 -19.66
CA ALA A 118 -9.61 18.95 -19.91
C ALA A 118 -8.43 18.96 -18.90
N VAL A 119 -7.90 20.14 -18.58
CA VAL A 119 -6.84 20.29 -17.56
C VAL A 119 -7.36 19.88 -16.19
N VAL A 120 -8.51 20.45 -15.79
CA VAL A 120 -9.11 20.18 -14.47
C VAL A 120 -9.45 18.71 -14.32
N THR A 121 -9.98 18.05 -15.35
CA THR A 121 -10.34 16.63 -15.31
C THR A 121 -9.10 15.72 -15.19
N ILE A 122 -8.01 15.99 -15.92
CA ILE A 122 -6.76 15.22 -15.78
C ILE A 122 -6.11 15.43 -14.41
N CYS A 123 -6.03 16.69 -13.93
CA CYS A 123 -5.50 16.97 -12.61
C CYS A 123 -6.34 16.31 -11.50
N ALA A 124 -7.68 16.40 -11.60
CA ALA A 124 -8.58 15.75 -10.66
C ALA A 124 -8.45 14.21 -10.71
N SER A 125 -8.28 13.63 -11.90
CA SER A 125 -8.00 12.19 -12.06
C SER A 125 -6.76 11.77 -11.28
N LEU A 126 -5.65 12.51 -11.40
CA LEU A 126 -4.41 12.22 -10.70
C LEU A 126 -4.56 12.34 -9.17
N LEU A 127 -5.26 13.37 -8.69
CA LEU A 127 -5.50 13.55 -7.26
C LEU A 127 -6.39 12.45 -6.66
N LEU A 128 -7.36 11.96 -7.43
CA LEU A 128 -8.27 10.89 -7.02
C LEU A 128 -7.71 9.48 -7.31
N ASN A 129 -6.52 9.39 -7.89
CA ASN A 129 -5.87 8.12 -8.14
C ASN A 129 -5.51 7.45 -6.81
N PRO A 130 -5.81 6.15 -6.62
CA PRO A 130 -5.50 5.46 -5.37
C PRO A 130 -4.00 5.46 -5.02
N ALA A 131 -3.12 5.33 -6.01
CA ALA A 131 -1.68 5.43 -5.79
C ALA A 131 -1.29 6.80 -5.21
N SER A 132 -1.95 7.88 -5.66
CA SER A 132 -1.66 9.23 -5.16
C SER A 132 -2.05 9.37 -3.69
N ALA A 133 -3.15 8.75 -3.27
CA ALA A 133 -3.57 8.72 -1.87
C ALA A 133 -2.57 7.93 -1.01
N ASP A 134 -2.16 6.74 -1.48
CA ASP A 134 -1.19 5.91 -0.76
C ASP A 134 0.18 6.58 -0.67
N LEU A 135 0.68 7.18 -1.76
CA LEU A 135 1.93 7.92 -1.78
C LEU A 135 1.89 9.15 -0.87
N TYR A 136 0.74 9.83 -0.79
CA TYR A 136 0.54 10.93 0.15
C TYR A 136 0.62 10.42 1.59
N ASP A 137 -0.06 9.31 1.91
CA ASP A 137 -0.03 8.71 3.23
C ASP A 137 1.37 8.17 3.61
N LEU A 138 2.14 7.69 2.64
CA LEU A 138 3.47 7.13 2.85
C LEU A 138 4.55 8.20 3.03
N PHE A 139 4.53 9.27 2.23
CA PHE A 139 5.63 10.25 2.18
C PHE A 139 5.31 11.61 2.81
N LEU A 140 4.04 12.04 2.81
CA LEU A 140 3.65 13.40 3.16
C LEU A 140 2.86 13.46 4.46
N LYS A 141 2.10 12.41 4.78
CA LYS A 141 1.41 12.31 6.05
C LYS A 141 2.43 12.03 7.15
N PRO A 142 2.38 12.77 8.27
CA PRO A 142 3.20 12.46 9.44
C PRO A 142 2.79 11.09 9.99
N SER A 143 3.49 10.04 9.57
CA SER A 143 3.39 8.73 10.22
C SER A 143 3.83 8.88 11.69
N PRO A 144 3.26 8.11 12.65
CA PRO A 144 3.74 8.08 14.03
C PRO A 144 5.25 7.85 14.15
N SER A 145 5.87 7.15 13.18
CA SER A 145 7.32 7.01 13.06
C SER A 145 8.02 8.37 12.80
N ASN A 146 7.58 9.13 11.80
CA ASN A 146 8.13 10.44 11.42
C ASN A 146 7.83 11.53 12.46
N ALA A 147 6.65 11.47 13.10
CA ALA A 147 6.27 12.38 14.18
C ALA A 147 7.19 12.19 15.40
N ALA A 148 7.59 10.96 15.66
CA ALA A 148 8.43 10.66 16.80
C ALA A 148 9.93 10.89 16.54
N GLU A 149 10.40 10.80 15.29
CA GLU A 149 11.72 11.31 14.87
C GLU A 149 11.83 12.84 15.02
N SER A 150 10.73 13.57 14.86
CA SER A 150 10.68 15.02 15.06
C SER A 150 10.42 15.44 16.51
N GLY A 151 10.43 14.50 17.46
CA GLY A 151 10.16 14.76 18.88
C GLY A 151 8.70 15.16 19.19
N LYS A 152 7.80 15.02 18.21
CA LYS A 152 6.37 15.35 18.30
C LYS A 152 5.47 14.12 18.45
N GLY A 153 6.06 12.93 18.53
CA GLY A 153 5.32 11.68 18.66
C GLY A 153 4.87 11.43 20.09
N ASP A 154 3.65 10.93 20.25
CA ASP A 154 3.06 10.57 21.55
C ASP A 154 3.66 9.28 22.16
N PHE A 155 4.73 8.72 21.59
CA PHE A 155 5.32 7.46 22.06
C PHE A 155 5.66 7.51 23.56
N TYR A 156 6.39 8.54 24.01
CA TYR A 156 6.76 8.69 25.42
C TYR A 156 5.56 9.03 26.33
N LYS A 157 4.47 9.56 25.78
CA LYS A 157 3.23 9.81 26.52
C LYS A 157 2.52 8.51 26.88
N TYR A 158 2.60 7.49 26.02
CA TYR A 158 2.00 6.17 26.25
C TYR A 158 2.98 5.12 26.77
N TYR A 159 4.28 5.31 26.58
CA TYR A 159 5.30 4.43 27.13
C TYR A 159 5.19 4.36 28.66
N ARG A 160 5.14 3.14 29.18
CA ARG A 160 5.12 2.86 30.62
C ARG A 160 6.22 1.87 30.92
N GLN A 161 7.19 2.28 31.73
CA GLN A 161 8.15 1.33 32.27
C GLN A 161 7.44 0.46 33.31
N SER A 162 7.46 -0.85 33.08
CA SER A 162 6.88 -1.80 34.02
C SER A 162 7.72 -1.86 35.30
N SER A 163 7.07 -1.76 36.46
CA SER A 163 7.68 -2.07 37.75
C SER A 163 7.52 -3.56 38.02
N LEU A 164 8.63 -4.29 38.00
CA LEU A 164 8.62 -5.73 38.28
C LEU A 164 8.45 -5.96 39.79
N LYS A 165 7.22 -6.27 40.22
CA LYS A 165 6.93 -6.75 41.56
C LYS A 165 6.54 -8.22 41.47
N GLN A 166 7.25 -9.08 42.21
CA GLN A 166 6.87 -10.49 42.28
C GLN A 166 5.51 -10.62 42.98
N ILE A 167 4.58 -11.31 42.33
CA ILE A 167 3.28 -11.66 42.87
C ILE A 167 3.18 -13.19 42.86
N GLY A 168 3.00 -13.79 44.04
CA GLY A 168 2.82 -15.23 44.19
C GLY A 168 4.07 -16.09 43.89
N GLU A 169 3.81 -17.37 43.62
CA GLU A 169 4.81 -18.38 43.34
C GLU A 169 5.32 -18.30 41.90
N LYS A 170 6.62 -18.59 41.71
CA LYS A 170 7.26 -18.62 40.40
C LYS A 170 6.83 -19.88 39.66
N LYS A 171 6.27 -19.70 38.46
CA LYS A 171 5.94 -20.79 37.53
C LYS A 171 6.91 -20.77 36.35
N ASN A 172 7.11 -21.93 35.73
CA ASN A 172 7.76 -22.00 34.43
C ASN A 172 6.81 -21.44 33.35
N LEU A 173 7.37 -20.70 32.39
CA LEU A 173 6.63 -20.08 31.29
C LEU A 173 7.18 -20.62 29.97
N VAL A 174 6.31 -21.26 29.19
CA VAL A 174 6.63 -21.78 27.86
C VAL A 174 5.83 -20.98 26.85
N TYR A 175 6.53 -20.32 25.93
CA TYR A 175 5.92 -19.61 24.80
C TYR A 175 6.06 -20.45 23.53
N ILE A 176 4.97 -20.59 22.80
CA ILE A 176 4.92 -21.25 21.49
C ILE A 176 4.37 -20.23 20.50
N TYR A 177 5.19 -19.85 19.52
CA TYR A 177 4.76 -19.05 18.39
C TYR A 177 4.42 -19.99 17.24
N ALA A 178 3.15 -20.01 16.84
CA ALA A 178 2.70 -20.73 15.66
C ALA A 178 2.78 -19.78 14.44
N GLU A 179 3.83 -19.94 13.63
CA GLU A 179 4.12 -19.10 12.47
C GLU A 179 2.94 -19.08 11.49
N SER A 180 2.53 -17.87 11.09
CA SER A 180 1.42 -17.64 10.14
C SER A 180 0.08 -18.33 10.53
N LEU A 181 -0.15 -18.62 11.82
CA LEU A 181 -1.42 -19.19 12.31
C LEU A 181 -2.46 -18.09 12.50
N GLU A 182 -3.59 -18.22 11.81
CA GLU A 182 -4.73 -17.29 11.92
C GLU A 182 -6.01 -17.95 12.44
N ARG A 183 -6.95 -17.13 12.91
CA ARG A 183 -8.20 -17.62 13.51
C ARG A 183 -9.10 -18.34 12.50
N THR A 184 -9.03 -17.98 11.22
CA THR A 184 -9.81 -18.61 10.14
C THR A 184 -9.59 -20.11 10.06
N TYR A 185 -8.39 -20.61 10.41
CA TYR A 185 -8.11 -22.05 10.38
C TYR A 185 -8.90 -22.85 11.42
N PHE A 186 -9.55 -22.20 12.38
CA PHE A 186 -10.51 -22.79 13.31
C PHE A 186 -11.96 -22.75 12.80
N ASP A 187 -12.21 -22.30 11.57
CA ASP A 187 -13.53 -22.33 10.95
C ASP A 187 -13.75 -23.64 10.18
N GLU A 188 -14.61 -24.53 10.70
CA GLU A 188 -14.92 -25.82 10.06
C GLU A 188 -15.69 -25.66 8.73
N SER A 189 -16.33 -24.51 8.51
CA SER A 189 -17.03 -24.26 7.23
C SER A 189 -16.06 -23.97 6.09
N VAL A 190 -14.86 -23.46 6.41
CA VAL A 190 -13.81 -23.13 5.44
C VAL A 190 -12.73 -24.22 5.41
N PHE A 191 -12.31 -24.70 6.59
CA PHE A 191 -11.22 -25.66 6.77
C PHE A 191 -11.64 -26.87 7.63
N PRO A 192 -12.50 -27.76 7.11
CA PRO A 192 -13.02 -28.88 7.88
C PRO A 192 -11.91 -29.84 8.33
N GLY A 193 -11.82 -30.09 9.63
CA GLY A 193 -10.86 -31.03 10.23
C GLY A 193 -9.39 -30.58 10.22
N LEU A 194 -9.09 -29.33 9.84
CA LEU A 194 -7.70 -28.85 9.74
C LEU A 194 -7.03 -28.72 11.11
N ILE A 195 -7.72 -28.13 12.09
CA ILE A 195 -7.19 -27.86 13.43
C ILE A 195 -8.04 -28.55 14.49
N THR A 196 -7.75 -29.82 14.75
CA THR A 196 -8.45 -30.62 15.78
C THR A 196 -7.77 -30.51 17.15
N GLY A 197 -6.45 -30.68 17.21
CA GLY A 197 -5.70 -30.67 18.48
C GLY A 197 -5.71 -29.32 19.19
N LEU A 198 -5.47 -28.22 18.48
CA LEU A 198 -5.54 -26.89 19.11
C LEU A 198 -6.97 -26.49 19.49
N ARG A 199 -8.00 -27.01 18.80
CA ARG A 199 -9.40 -26.77 19.15
C ARG A 199 -9.77 -27.47 20.47
N GLU A 200 -9.31 -28.69 20.67
CA GLU A 200 -9.47 -29.37 21.96
C GLU A 200 -8.79 -28.56 23.08
N LEU A 201 -7.56 -28.10 22.85
CA LEU A 201 -6.84 -27.24 23.80
C LEU A 201 -7.59 -25.94 24.08
N GLU A 202 -8.12 -25.29 23.05
CA GLU A 202 -8.91 -24.07 23.17
C GLU A 202 -10.12 -24.26 24.10
N SER A 203 -10.83 -25.38 23.98
CA SER A 203 -12.05 -25.67 24.77
C SER A 203 -11.83 -25.76 26.29
N ARG A 204 -10.57 -26.00 26.71
CA ARG A 204 -10.18 -26.17 28.11
C ARG A 204 -9.17 -25.12 28.59
N SER A 205 -8.95 -24.06 27.82
CA SER A 205 -7.96 -23.01 28.10
C SER A 205 -8.60 -21.63 28.12
N THR A 206 -7.85 -20.65 28.65
CA THR A 206 -8.20 -19.23 28.48
C THR A 206 -7.80 -18.77 27.09
N THR A 207 -8.76 -18.29 26.31
CA THR A 207 -8.55 -17.88 24.92
C THR A 207 -8.98 -16.45 24.68
N PHE A 208 -8.21 -15.76 23.84
CA PHE A 208 -8.49 -14.40 23.39
C PHE A 208 -8.67 -14.41 21.87
N THR A 209 -9.86 -14.07 21.38
CA THR A 209 -10.23 -14.21 19.96
C THR A 209 -10.22 -12.90 19.18
N ASN A 210 -10.26 -11.76 19.87
CA ASN A 210 -10.26 -10.42 19.25
C ASN A 210 -8.87 -9.76 19.36
N ILE A 211 -7.81 -10.53 19.06
CA ILE A 211 -6.45 -10.03 18.97
C ILE A 211 -6.26 -9.46 17.55
N ARG A 212 -5.70 -8.26 17.47
CA ARG A 212 -5.32 -7.63 16.20
C ARG A 212 -3.83 -7.35 16.22
N GLN A 213 -3.17 -7.53 15.08
CA GLN A 213 -1.83 -7.02 14.87
C GLN A 213 -1.90 -5.49 14.81
N VAL A 214 -0.92 -4.83 15.41
CA VAL A 214 -0.77 -3.38 15.31
C VAL A 214 0.11 -3.10 14.09
N GLU A 215 0.00 -1.90 13.52
CA GLU A 215 0.89 -1.48 12.43
C GLU A 215 2.35 -1.74 12.79
N ASN A 216 3.13 -2.21 11.81
CA ASN A 216 4.54 -2.57 11.96
C ASN A 216 4.82 -3.75 12.91
N THR A 217 3.83 -4.64 13.14
CA THR A 217 4.02 -5.90 13.90
C THR A 217 3.64 -7.16 13.12
N THR A 218 3.50 -7.06 11.80
CA THR A 218 2.85 -8.08 10.96
C THR A 218 3.79 -9.16 10.43
N TRP A 219 5.11 -8.95 10.46
CA TRP A 219 6.11 -9.97 10.07
C TRP A 219 6.77 -10.62 11.29
N THR A 220 7.33 -11.82 11.12
CA THR A 220 7.82 -12.69 12.21
C THR A 220 8.62 -11.97 13.29
N ILE A 221 9.72 -11.29 12.92
CA ILE A 221 10.58 -10.60 13.91
C ILE A 221 9.85 -9.46 14.60
N ALA A 222 8.99 -8.72 13.90
CA ALA A 222 8.22 -7.65 14.55
C ALA A 222 7.11 -8.16 15.46
N GLY A 223 6.49 -9.29 15.13
CA GLY A 223 5.57 -10.00 16.02
C GLY A 223 6.26 -10.50 17.28
N LEU A 224 7.47 -11.07 17.16
CA LEU A 224 8.27 -11.54 18.29
C LEU A 224 8.71 -10.40 19.21
N VAL A 225 9.13 -9.26 18.66
CA VAL A 225 9.53 -8.10 19.47
C VAL A 225 8.31 -7.46 20.14
N SER A 226 7.20 -7.30 19.43
CA SER A 226 5.98 -6.71 20.00
C SER A 226 5.38 -7.54 21.13
N SER A 227 5.37 -8.87 21.00
CA SER A 227 4.86 -9.77 22.04
C SER A 227 5.77 -9.86 23.26
N GLN A 228 7.09 -9.83 23.09
CA GLN A 228 8.04 -9.97 24.21
C GLN A 228 8.35 -8.64 24.91
N CYS A 229 8.44 -7.55 24.15
CA CYS A 229 8.82 -6.24 24.67
C CYS A 229 7.60 -5.32 24.92
N GLY A 230 6.41 -5.68 24.42
CA GLY A 230 5.21 -4.85 24.54
C GLY A 230 5.23 -3.56 23.71
N LEU A 231 6.10 -3.49 22.69
CA LEU A 231 6.30 -2.33 21.82
C LEU A 231 6.60 -2.79 20.40
N PRO A 232 6.14 -2.07 19.35
CA PRO A 232 6.44 -2.45 17.97
C PRO A 232 7.96 -2.48 17.71
N LEU A 233 8.40 -3.24 16.70
CA LEU A 233 9.82 -3.28 16.34
C LEU A 233 10.29 -1.92 15.85
N LEU A 234 9.53 -1.29 14.97
CA LEU A 234 9.79 0.07 14.54
C LEU A 234 9.27 1.02 15.61
N THR A 235 10.17 1.49 16.49
CA THR A 235 9.84 2.49 17.51
C THR A 235 10.77 3.69 17.40
N PRO A 236 10.34 4.86 17.88
CA PRO A 236 11.17 6.06 17.88
C PRO A 236 12.33 6.01 18.90
N SER A 237 12.44 4.89 19.62
CA SER A 237 13.52 4.65 20.57
C SER A 237 14.82 4.39 19.79
N HIS A 238 15.87 5.11 20.15
CA HIS A 238 17.14 5.26 19.43
C HIS A 238 17.74 3.98 18.79
N GLY A 239 17.56 2.79 19.38
CA GLY A 239 18.09 1.53 18.83
C GLY A 239 17.17 0.81 17.84
N ASN A 240 15.87 1.10 17.88
CA ASN A 240 14.81 0.48 17.08
C ASN A 240 14.19 1.46 16.07
N SER A 241 14.66 2.72 16.06
CA SER A 241 14.23 3.77 15.13
C SER A 241 14.93 3.67 13.77
N MET A 242 15.44 2.49 13.40
CA MET A 242 16.31 2.25 12.23
C MET A 242 17.56 3.16 12.13
N ARG A 243 17.90 3.91 13.19
CA ARG A 243 19.05 4.80 13.24
C ARG A 243 20.32 3.94 13.41
N GLY A 244 20.96 3.57 12.31
CA GLY A 244 22.10 2.64 12.30
C GLY A 244 21.94 1.41 11.39
N VAL A 245 20.84 1.28 10.64
CA VAL A 245 20.72 0.22 9.60
C VAL A 245 21.80 0.37 8.53
N ASP A 246 22.21 1.61 8.25
CA ASP A 246 23.39 1.95 7.44
C ASP A 246 24.69 1.34 7.97
N LYS A 247 24.77 1.04 9.27
CA LYS A 247 25.91 0.37 9.92
C LYS A 247 25.72 -1.14 10.11
N PHE A 248 24.53 -1.68 9.86
CA PHE A 248 24.25 -3.11 10.04
C PHE A 248 24.74 -3.93 8.84
N LEU A 249 24.85 -3.30 7.66
CA LEU A 249 25.32 -3.90 6.42
C LEU A 249 26.74 -3.46 6.01
N SER A 250 27.43 -2.69 6.87
CA SER A 250 28.81 -2.24 6.67
C SER A 250 29.82 -3.06 7.46
#